data_AF-A0A373D4S2-F1
#
_entry.id   AF-A0A373D4S2-F1
#
_cell.length_a   1.000
_cell.length_b   1.000
_cell.length_c   1.000
_cell.angle_alpha   90.00
_cell.angle_beta   90.00
_cell.angle_gamma   90.00
#
_symmetry.space_group_name_H-M   'P 1'
#
loop_
_entity.id
_entity.type
_entity.pdbx_description
1 polymer ?
#
loop_
_entity_poly.entity_id
_entity_poly.type
_entity_poly.pdbx_seq_one_letter_code
_entity_poly.pdbx_strand_id
1 'polypeptide(L)'
;MNIVDLLLKLDCGTLTIAPTKKVRIKRLSEMAGEDVYFTVKAIPGRRFTELSESIYGDDGEVEVGKAYDANLMIDVEGIVEPDLRNADLLKHYGCVTPKDLAEKLLNGGEITKISSVIADLSGYGKDKENEIKKLIYTDNEVNTAYLLFRDKNWTPSDYYGLPEGERRIVRVFLQQEMKERKDEQDRIRRMTNGK
;
A
#
# COMPACT_ATOMS: atom_id res chain seq x y z
N MET A 1 -18.36 -23.60 -14.02
CA MET A 1 -18.98 -22.47 -13.29
C MET A 1 -18.46 -21.20 -13.91
N ASN A 2 -19.33 -20.31 -14.37
CA ASN A 2 -18.93 -19.04 -14.99
C ASN A 2 -18.88 -17.91 -13.92
N ILE A 3 -18.37 -16.74 -14.29
CA ILE A 3 -18.25 -15.60 -13.36
C ILE A 3 -19.62 -15.10 -12.87
N VAL A 4 -20.65 -15.19 -13.71
CA VAL A 4 -22.01 -14.78 -13.37
C VAL A 4 -22.57 -15.68 -12.26
N ASP A 5 -22.39 -17.00 -12.37
CA ASP A 5 -22.81 -17.97 -11.35
C ASP A 5 -22.13 -17.73 -10.00
N LEU A 6 -20.89 -17.22 -10.01
CA LEU A 6 -20.15 -16.87 -8.80
C LEU A 6 -20.71 -15.59 -8.16
N LEU A 7 -20.94 -14.54 -8.97
CA LEU A 7 -21.47 -13.27 -8.48
C LEU A 7 -22.90 -13.40 -7.95
N LEU A 8 -23.74 -14.23 -8.59
CA LEU A 8 -25.11 -14.50 -8.14
C LEU A 8 -25.18 -15.21 -6.78
N LYS A 9 -24.08 -15.83 -6.32
CA LYS A 9 -23.98 -16.45 -4.99
C LYS A 9 -23.52 -15.48 -3.91
N LEU A 10 -23.03 -14.29 -4.28
CA LEU A 10 -22.66 -13.28 -3.29
C LEU A 10 -23.91 -12.71 -2.64
N ASP A 11 -23.90 -12.66 -1.31
CA ASP A 11 -24.95 -11.99 -0.57
C ASP A 11 -24.87 -10.48 -0.85
N CYS A 12 -25.93 -9.93 -1.43
CA CYS A 12 -26.03 -8.49 -1.74
C CYS A 12 -25.84 -7.62 -0.48
N GLY A 13 -26.22 -8.11 0.71
CA GLY A 13 -25.99 -7.41 1.97
C GLY A 13 -24.50 -7.20 2.26
N THR A 14 -23.66 -8.19 1.94
CA THR A 14 -22.20 -8.12 2.17
C THR A 14 -21.52 -7.05 1.32
N LEU A 15 -22.08 -6.72 0.14
CA LEU A 15 -21.56 -5.66 -0.73
C LEU A 15 -21.74 -4.25 -0.14
N THR A 16 -22.63 -4.09 0.84
CA THR A 16 -22.91 -2.80 1.49
C THR A 16 -22.03 -2.53 2.71
N ILE A 17 -21.33 -3.56 3.21
CA ILE A 17 -20.47 -3.43 4.39
C ILE A 17 -19.16 -2.78 3.95
N ALA A 18 -18.96 -1.53 4.38
CA ALA A 18 -17.70 -0.83 4.13
C ALA A 18 -16.54 -1.57 4.82
N PRO A 19 -15.49 -1.98 4.08
CA PRO A 19 -14.30 -2.57 4.68
C PRO A 19 -13.70 -1.66 5.76
N THR A 20 -13.26 -2.24 6.87
CA THR A 20 -12.66 -1.50 7.99
C THR A 20 -11.29 -2.03 8.37
N LYS A 21 -10.44 -1.18 8.96
CA LYS A 21 -9.12 -1.56 9.46
C LYS A 21 -8.73 -0.77 10.71
N LYS A 22 -8.04 -1.42 11.64
CA LYS A 22 -7.37 -0.74 12.77
C LYS A 22 -5.98 -0.28 12.37
N VAL A 23 -5.67 0.99 12.63
CA VAL A 23 -4.39 1.63 12.36
C VAL A 23 -3.79 2.08 13.69
N ARG A 24 -2.65 1.51 14.06
CA ARG A 24 -1.93 1.92 15.28
C ARG A 24 -1.25 3.26 15.07
N ILE A 25 -1.48 4.20 16.00
CA ILE A 25 -0.80 5.50 16.03
C ILE A 25 0.33 5.42 17.05
N LYS A 26 1.54 5.14 16.56
CA LYS A 26 2.70 4.80 17.41
C LYS A 26 3.01 5.92 18.41
N ARG A 27 3.08 7.17 17.94
CA ARG A 27 3.38 8.34 18.77
C ARG A 27 2.32 8.54 19.86
N LEU A 28 1.04 8.51 19.52
CA LEU A 28 -0.04 8.63 20.50
C LEU A 28 -0.02 7.46 21.50
N SER A 29 0.33 6.25 21.05
CA SER A 29 0.46 5.09 21.95
C SER A 29 1.56 5.31 22.99
N GLU A 30 2.72 5.81 22.56
CA GLU A 30 3.84 6.13 23.46
C GLU A 30 3.48 7.25 24.45
N MET A 31 2.71 8.26 24.01
CA MET A 31 2.25 9.35 24.86
C MET A 31 1.20 8.92 25.88
N ALA A 32 0.29 8.01 25.51
CA ALA A 32 -0.77 7.50 26.37
C ALA A 32 -0.28 6.43 27.36
N GLY A 33 0.85 5.77 27.06
CA GLY A 33 1.33 4.62 27.83
C GLY A 33 0.58 3.31 27.52
N GLU A 34 -0.33 3.32 26.55
CA GLU A 34 -1.09 2.17 26.09
C GLU A 34 -1.30 2.24 24.56
N ASP A 35 -1.66 1.12 23.94
CA ASP A 35 -1.83 1.06 22.48
C ASP A 35 -3.05 1.88 22.01
N VAL A 36 -2.79 2.93 21.22
CA VAL A 36 -3.82 3.75 20.60
C VAL A 36 -4.04 3.31 19.15
N TYR A 37 -5.24 2.82 18.87
CA TYR A 37 -5.69 2.43 17.54
C TYR A 37 -6.80 3.34 17.03
N PHE A 38 -6.71 3.70 15.76
CA PHE A 38 -7.81 4.33 15.04
C PHE A 38 -8.47 3.28 14.15
N THR A 39 -9.78 3.11 14.23
CA THR A 39 -10.56 2.31 13.30
C THR A 39 -10.97 3.19 12.13
N VAL A 40 -10.63 2.77 10.91
CA VAL A 40 -10.97 3.47 9.67
C VAL A 40 -11.80 2.59 8.74
N LYS A 41 -12.59 3.21 7.86
CA LYS A 41 -13.43 2.53 6.88
C LYS A 41 -13.19 3.03 5.45
N ALA A 42 -13.62 2.23 4.48
CA ALA A 42 -13.75 2.67 3.09
C ALA A 42 -14.76 3.83 2.97
N ILE A 43 -14.47 4.79 2.09
CA ILE A 43 -15.35 5.90 1.72
C ILE A 43 -15.99 5.57 0.36
N PRO A 44 -17.29 5.87 0.15
CA PRO A 44 -17.93 5.70 -1.14
C PRO A 44 -17.19 6.44 -2.26
N GLY A 45 -17.07 5.83 -3.43
CA GLY A 45 -16.25 6.34 -4.55
C GLY A 45 -16.53 7.80 -4.89
N ARG A 46 -17.80 8.19 -5.03
CA ARG A 46 -18.19 9.59 -5.30
C ARG A 46 -17.67 10.55 -4.23
N ARG A 47 -17.83 10.19 -2.95
CA ARG A 47 -17.39 11.03 -1.83
C ARG A 47 -15.87 11.14 -1.79
N PHE A 48 -15.15 10.04 -2.04
CA PHE A 48 -13.69 10.07 -2.13
C PHE A 48 -13.22 10.98 -3.26
N THR A 49 -13.85 10.91 -4.44
CA THR A 49 -13.54 11.77 -5.58
C THR A 49 -13.79 13.25 -5.25
N GLU A 50 -14.94 13.59 -4.69
CA GLU A 50 -15.25 14.98 -4.26
C GLU A 50 -14.18 15.54 -3.32
N LEU A 51 -13.74 14.75 -2.33
CA LEU A 51 -12.71 15.18 -1.39
C LEU A 51 -11.34 15.30 -2.08
N SER A 52 -11.05 14.40 -3.02
CA SER A 52 -9.80 14.37 -3.79
C SER A 52 -9.76 15.39 -4.92
N GLU A 53 -10.87 16.01 -5.30
CA GLU A 53 -10.86 17.09 -6.31
C GLU A 53 -10.38 18.41 -5.71
N SER A 54 -10.44 18.55 -4.38
CA SER A 54 -10.01 19.76 -3.67
C SER A 54 -8.52 20.09 -3.82
N ILE A 55 -7.69 19.17 -4.35
CA ILE A 55 -6.28 19.45 -4.68
C ILE A 55 -6.08 20.29 -5.92
N TYR A 56 -7.06 20.39 -6.81
CA TYR A 56 -6.91 21.16 -8.04
C TYR A 56 -7.20 22.65 -7.78
N GLY A 57 -6.38 23.53 -8.34
CA GLY A 57 -6.64 24.95 -8.42
C GLY A 57 -7.71 25.30 -9.43
N ASP A 58 -8.13 26.56 -9.47
CA ASP A 58 -9.11 27.06 -10.45
C ASP A 58 -8.59 26.93 -11.91
N ASP A 59 -7.27 26.81 -12.08
CA ASP A 59 -6.56 26.56 -13.33
C ASP A 59 -6.47 25.08 -13.71
N GLY A 60 -6.93 24.17 -12.83
CA GLY A 60 -6.83 22.72 -13.01
C GLY A 60 -5.46 22.13 -12.69
N GLU A 61 -4.51 22.93 -12.19
CA GLU A 61 -3.21 22.43 -11.73
C GLU A 61 -3.27 21.89 -10.30
N VAL A 62 -2.35 20.98 -9.96
CA VAL A 62 -2.28 20.40 -8.61
C VAL A 62 -1.63 21.39 -7.66
N GLU A 63 -2.38 21.85 -6.67
CA GLU A 63 -1.86 22.67 -5.58
C GLU A 63 -1.42 21.78 -4.41
N VAL A 64 -0.10 21.59 -4.28
CA VAL A 64 0.49 20.73 -3.24
C VAL A 64 0.06 21.14 -1.82
N GLY A 65 -0.17 22.43 -1.57
CA GLY A 65 -0.69 22.93 -0.29
C GLY A 65 -2.09 22.40 0.04
N LYS A 66 -2.94 22.19 -0.97
CA LYS A 66 -4.30 21.64 -0.83
C LYS A 66 -4.30 20.11 -0.67
N ALA A 67 -3.20 19.42 -1.00
CA ALA A 67 -3.08 17.97 -0.82
C ALA A 67 -3.14 17.54 0.65
N TYR A 68 -2.57 18.38 1.52
CA TYR A 68 -2.69 18.17 2.94
C TYR A 68 -4.15 18.26 3.41
N ASP A 69 -4.87 19.28 2.98
CA ASP A 69 -6.27 19.49 3.32
C ASP A 69 -7.18 18.37 2.79
N ALA A 70 -6.95 17.90 1.56
CA ALA A 70 -7.67 16.76 0.99
C ALA A 70 -7.48 15.50 1.83
N ASN A 71 -6.25 15.18 2.22
CA ASN A 71 -5.95 14.04 3.09
C ASN A 71 -6.63 14.18 4.46
N LEU A 72 -6.62 15.38 5.04
CA LEU A 72 -7.26 15.65 6.31
C LEU A 72 -8.79 15.43 6.25
N MET A 73 -9.42 15.85 5.15
CA MET A 73 -10.85 15.64 4.93
C MET A 73 -11.19 14.15 4.70
N ILE A 74 -10.32 13.42 4.00
CA ILE A 74 -10.43 11.96 3.85
C ILE A 74 -10.34 11.28 5.22
N ASP A 75 -9.40 11.69 6.07
CA ASP A 75 -9.25 11.15 7.42
C ASP A 75 -10.49 11.41 8.28
N VAL A 76 -11.02 12.62 8.26
CA VAL A 76 -12.26 12.99 9.00
C VAL A 76 -13.47 12.16 8.56
N GLU A 77 -13.54 11.81 7.28
CA GLU A 77 -14.63 11.00 6.73
C GLU A 77 -14.43 9.49 6.99
N GLY A 78 -13.18 9.02 6.95
CA GLY A 78 -12.84 7.61 7.04
C GLY A 78 -12.57 7.09 8.45
N ILE A 79 -12.17 7.93 9.41
CA ILE A 79 -11.99 7.54 10.81
C ILE A 79 -13.37 7.40 11.48
N VAL A 80 -13.66 6.20 12.00
CA VAL A 80 -14.89 5.90 12.74
C VAL A 80 -14.66 5.75 14.24
N GLU A 81 -13.43 5.44 14.65
CA GLU A 81 -13.04 5.38 16.05
C GLU A 81 -11.61 5.92 16.17
N PRO A 82 -11.35 6.96 16.98
CA PRO A 82 -12.35 7.76 17.69
C PRO A 82 -13.28 8.53 16.73
N ASP A 83 -14.51 8.80 17.15
CA ASP A 83 -15.38 9.70 16.37
C ASP A 83 -14.89 11.15 16.51
N LEU A 84 -14.30 11.68 15.43
CA LEU A 84 -13.78 13.06 15.39
C LEU A 84 -14.88 14.13 15.49
N ARG A 85 -16.16 13.73 15.38
CA ARG A 85 -17.33 14.60 15.60
C ARG A 85 -17.82 14.57 17.04
N ASN A 86 -17.20 13.78 17.91
CA ASN A 86 -17.57 13.69 19.31
C ASN A 86 -17.37 15.05 20.02
N ALA A 87 -18.44 15.57 20.62
CA ALA A 87 -18.46 16.89 21.24
C ALA A 87 -17.51 17.01 22.44
N ASP A 88 -17.31 15.94 23.21
CA ASP A 88 -16.41 15.94 24.36
C ASP A 88 -14.95 16.00 23.90
N LEU A 89 -14.59 15.28 22.84
CA LEU A 89 -13.26 15.39 22.23
C LEU A 89 -13.01 16.80 21.69
N LEU A 90 -13.94 17.35 20.91
CA LEU A 90 -13.82 18.72 20.38
C LEU A 90 -13.62 19.74 21.50
N LYS A 91 -14.44 19.66 22.55
CA LYS A 91 -14.35 20.55 23.72
C LYS A 91 -13.04 20.37 24.49
N HIS A 92 -12.62 19.13 24.74
CA HIS A 92 -11.39 18.83 25.48
C HIS A 92 -10.16 19.39 24.76
N TYR A 93 -10.10 19.23 23.45
CA TYR A 93 -9.00 19.71 22.62
C TYR A 93 -9.15 21.17 22.18
N GLY A 94 -10.28 21.83 22.49
CA GLY A 94 -10.54 23.22 22.09
C GLY A 94 -10.67 23.40 20.58
N CYS A 95 -11.16 22.38 19.87
CA CYS A 95 -11.34 22.36 18.42
C CYS A 95 -12.79 22.71 18.07
N VAL A 96 -12.99 23.50 17.01
CA VAL A 96 -14.33 23.89 16.53
C VAL A 96 -14.87 22.88 15.53
N THR A 97 -13.97 22.30 14.72
CA THR A 97 -14.33 21.33 13.68
C THR A 97 -13.61 19.99 13.86
N PRO A 98 -14.16 18.90 13.31
CA PRO A 98 -13.45 17.62 13.23
C PRO A 98 -12.13 17.71 12.47
N LYS A 99 -12.04 18.63 11.49
CA LYS A 99 -10.82 18.93 10.74
C LYS A 99 -9.74 19.44 11.70
N ASP A 100 -10.06 20.45 12.51
CA ASP A 100 -9.12 21.01 13.50
C ASP A 100 -8.68 19.94 14.51
N LEU A 101 -9.59 19.05 14.91
CA LEU A 101 -9.27 17.95 15.82
C LEU A 101 -8.31 16.94 15.17
N ALA A 102 -8.56 16.53 13.92
CA ALA A 102 -7.66 15.64 13.19
C ALA A 102 -6.25 16.25 13.06
N GLU A 103 -6.17 17.53 12.67
CA GLU A 103 -4.91 18.27 12.53
C GLU A 103 -4.15 18.42 13.85
N LYS A 104 -4.89 18.56 14.96
CA LYS A 104 -4.31 18.66 16.30
C LYS A 104 -3.85 17.32 16.86
N LEU A 105 -4.57 16.24 16.58
CA LEU A 105 -4.27 14.90 17.08
C LEU A 105 -3.14 14.22 16.29
N LEU A 106 -3.07 14.44 14.98
CA LEU A 106 -2.24 13.70 14.05
C LEU A 106 -1.20 14.60 13.38
N ASN A 107 0.04 14.13 13.28
CA ASN A 107 1.07 14.83 12.52
C ASN A 107 0.91 14.55 11.02
N GLY A 108 1.50 15.39 10.15
CA GLY A 108 1.29 15.28 8.70
C GLY A 108 1.63 13.92 8.07
N GLY A 109 2.63 13.21 8.59
CA GLY A 109 2.93 11.84 8.18
C GLY A 109 1.88 10.81 8.64
N GLU A 110 1.26 11.02 9.80
CA GLU A 110 0.16 10.18 10.31
C GLU A 110 -1.10 10.41 9.48
N ILE A 111 -1.40 11.66 9.11
CA ILE A 111 -2.52 12.03 8.23
C ILE A 111 -2.37 11.37 6.85
N THR A 112 -1.19 11.51 6.25
CA THR A 112 -0.89 10.90 4.94
C THR A 112 -0.99 9.37 4.99
N LYS A 113 -0.58 8.76 6.12
CA LYS A 113 -0.66 7.31 6.31
C LYS A 113 -2.11 6.83 6.45
N ILE A 114 -2.93 7.53 7.22
CA ILE A 114 -4.33 7.15 7.45
C ILE A 114 -5.13 7.30 6.15
N SER A 115 -5.02 8.44 5.48
CA SER A 115 -5.66 8.69 4.19
C SER A 115 -5.25 7.66 3.14
N SER A 116 -3.98 7.25 3.11
CA SER A 116 -3.52 6.16 2.25
C SER A 116 -4.18 4.81 2.58
N VAL A 117 -4.35 4.48 3.86
CA VAL A 117 -5.08 3.25 4.26
C VAL A 117 -6.56 3.33 3.89
N ILE A 118 -7.19 4.51 4.02
CA ILE A 118 -8.58 4.72 3.61
C ILE A 118 -8.72 4.60 2.09
N ALA A 119 -7.78 5.16 1.33
CA ALA A 119 -7.73 5.02 -0.12
C ALA A 119 -7.60 3.54 -0.54
N ASP A 120 -6.72 2.76 0.12
CA ASP A 120 -6.60 1.31 -0.08
C ASP A 120 -7.93 0.60 0.15
N LEU A 121 -8.62 0.87 1.27
CA LEU A 121 -9.93 0.27 1.59
C LEU A 121 -11.03 0.69 0.60
N SER A 122 -10.90 1.87 0.02
CA SER A 122 -11.86 2.46 -0.93
C SER A 122 -11.60 2.06 -2.39
N GLY A 123 -10.56 1.26 -2.65
CA GLY A 123 -10.20 0.80 -4.00
C GLY A 123 -9.34 1.76 -4.81
N TYR A 124 -8.80 2.81 -4.18
CA TYR A 124 -7.86 3.78 -4.79
C TYR A 124 -6.41 3.54 -4.38
N GLY A 125 -6.16 2.46 -3.63
CA GLY A 125 -4.82 2.03 -3.26
C GLY A 125 -3.96 1.65 -4.46
N LYS A 126 -2.64 1.73 -4.29
CA LYS A 126 -1.71 1.17 -5.28
C LYS A 126 -1.75 -0.35 -5.16
N ASP A 127 -1.77 -1.05 -6.29
CA ASP A 127 -1.61 -2.51 -6.33
C ASP A 127 -0.30 -2.92 -5.66
N LYS A 128 -0.37 -3.41 -4.42
CA LYS A 128 0.81 -3.86 -3.66
C LYS A 128 1.51 -5.05 -4.29
N GLU A 129 0.81 -5.80 -5.14
CA GLU A 129 1.40 -6.87 -5.96
C GLU A 129 2.48 -6.33 -6.92
N ASN A 130 2.31 -5.09 -7.41
CA ASN A 130 3.30 -4.43 -8.25
C ASN A 130 4.49 -3.90 -7.44
N GLU A 131 4.33 -3.56 -6.16
CA GLU A 131 5.44 -3.11 -5.30
C GLU A 131 6.37 -4.27 -4.91
N ILE A 132 5.83 -5.44 -4.57
CA ILE A 132 6.63 -6.65 -4.31
C ILE A 132 7.39 -7.09 -5.58
N LYS A 133 6.71 -7.09 -6.73
CA LYS A 133 7.35 -7.36 -8.03
C LYS A 133 8.44 -6.32 -8.33
N LYS A 134 8.18 -5.02 -8.12
CA LYS A 134 9.19 -3.97 -8.31
C LYS A 134 10.42 -4.16 -7.42
N LEU A 135 10.25 -4.51 -6.15
CA LEU A 135 11.37 -4.77 -5.23
C LEU A 135 12.23 -5.96 -5.70
N ILE A 136 11.61 -7.04 -6.17
CA ILE A 136 12.34 -8.22 -6.69
C ILE A 136 13.04 -7.91 -8.03
N TYR A 137 12.41 -7.17 -8.94
CA TYR A 137 12.93 -7.01 -10.31
C TYR A 137 13.80 -5.75 -10.53
N THR A 138 13.85 -4.82 -9.57
CA THR A 138 14.64 -3.57 -9.70
C THR A 138 15.95 -3.63 -8.92
N ASP A 139 15.98 -4.35 -7.79
CA ASP A 139 17.19 -4.54 -6.99
C ASP A 139 17.87 -5.87 -7.37
N ASN A 140 19.05 -5.77 -7.99
CA ASN A 140 19.83 -6.93 -8.42
C ASN A 140 20.22 -7.86 -7.26
N GLU A 141 20.39 -7.35 -6.02
CA GLU A 141 20.68 -8.17 -4.84
C GLU A 141 19.46 -9.00 -4.44
N VAL A 142 18.29 -8.36 -4.37
CA VAL A 142 17.03 -9.01 -3.98
C VAL A 142 16.61 -10.03 -5.05
N ASN A 143 16.77 -9.69 -6.34
CA ASN A 143 16.51 -10.61 -7.44
C ASN A 143 17.39 -11.86 -7.34
N THR A 144 18.69 -11.66 -7.09
CA THR A 144 19.67 -12.75 -6.96
C THR A 144 19.29 -13.65 -5.77
N ALA A 145 19.01 -13.06 -4.60
CA ALA A 145 18.58 -13.80 -3.42
C ALA A 145 17.29 -14.61 -3.67
N TYR A 146 16.31 -14.01 -4.36
CA TYR A 146 15.05 -14.68 -4.69
C TYR A 146 15.24 -15.88 -5.62
N LEU A 147 16.04 -15.73 -6.68
CA LEU A 147 16.32 -16.81 -7.63
C LEU A 147 17.10 -17.96 -6.98
N LEU A 148 18.07 -17.64 -6.12
CA LEU A 148 18.81 -18.64 -5.35
C LEU A 148 17.90 -19.40 -4.37
N PHE A 149 16.96 -18.70 -3.74
CA PHE A 149 15.94 -19.33 -2.89
C PHE A 149 15.02 -20.25 -3.68
N ARG A 150 14.48 -19.78 -4.79
CA ARG A 150 13.54 -20.53 -5.61
C ARG A 150 14.17 -21.76 -6.27
N ASP A 151 15.37 -21.63 -6.83
CA ASP A 151 15.94 -22.62 -7.74
C ASP A 151 17.12 -23.39 -7.17
N LYS A 152 17.78 -22.86 -6.13
CA LYS A 152 19.05 -23.41 -5.59
C LYS A 152 18.98 -23.76 -4.10
N ASN A 153 17.80 -23.66 -3.47
CA ASN A 153 17.57 -24.00 -2.07
C ASN A 153 18.41 -23.18 -1.08
N TRP A 154 18.79 -21.95 -1.44
CA TRP A 154 19.49 -21.02 -0.55
C TRP A 154 18.51 -20.12 0.19
N THR A 155 18.69 -19.95 1.48
CA THR A 155 17.96 -18.89 2.21
C THR A 155 18.54 -17.51 1.86
N PRO A 156 17.78 -16.41 2.05
CA PRO A 156 18.35 -15.07 1.90
C PRO A 156 19.59 -14.85 2.78
N SER A 157 19.63 -15.44 3.97
CA SER A 157 20.77 -15.38 4.88
C SER A 157 22.02 -16.03 4.30
N ASP A 158 21.88 -17.11 3.52
CA ASP A 158 23.02 -17.77 2.86
C ASP A 158 23.66 -16.87 1.81
N TYR A 159 22.88 -16.02 1.13
CA TYR A 159 23.40 -15.05 0.17
C TYR A 159 23.92 -13.77 0.83
N TYR A 160 23.12 -13.14 1.70
CA TYR A 160 23.50 -11.87 2.35
C TYR A 160 24.60 -12.02 3.40
N GLY A 161 24.81 -13.24 3.91
CA GLY A 161 25.92 -13.56 4.81
C GLY A 161 27.28 -13.65 4.11
N LEU A 162 27.32 -13.70 2.78
CA LEU A 162 28.59 -13.75 2.04
C LEU A 162 29.29 -12.38 2.01
N PRO A 163 30.65 -12.37 2.00
CA PRO A 163 31.42 -11.17 1.69
C PRO A 163 30.98 -10.55 0.36
N GLU A 164 31.08 -9.22 0.22
CA GLU A 164 30.62 -8.50 -0.97
C GLU A 164 31.24 -9.03 -2.28
N GLY A 165 32.52 -9.39 -2.25
CA GLY A 165 33.21 -9.98 -3.41
C GLY A 165 32.60 -11.32 -3.84
N GLU A 166 32.20 -12.17 -2.88
CA GLU A 166 31.57 -13.45 -3.16
C GLU A 166 30.13 -13.27 -3.67
N ARG A 167 29.36 -12.34 -3.10
CA ARG A 167 28.03 -11.98 -3.63
C ARG A 167 28.07 -11.53 -5.08
N ARG A 168 29.11 -10.77 -5.45
CA ARG A 168 29.33 -10.34 -6.84
C ARG A 168 29.60 -11.53 -7.78
N ILE A 169 30.41 -12.49 -7.35
CA ILE A 169 30.71 -13.69 -8.15
C ILE A 169 29.44 -14.53 -8.32
N VAL A 170 28.69 -14.78 -7.24
CA VAL A 170 27.43 -15.53 -7.28
C VAL A 170 26.43 -14.89 -8.27
N ARG A 171 26.32 -13.55 -8.27
CA ARG A 171 25.47 -12.83 -9.21
C ARG A 171 25.90 -13.03 -10.67
N VAL A 172 27.19 -12.92 -10.96
CA VAL A 172 27.71 -13.10 -12.33
C VAL A 172 27.44 -14.53 -12.82
N PHE A 173 27.63 -15.53 -11.97
CA PHE A 173 27.37 -16.93 -12.32
C PHE A 173 25.89 -17.18 -12.60
N LEU A 174 25.01 -16.64 -11.75
CA LEU A 174 23.57 -16.76 -11.95
C LEU A 174 23.11 -16.06 -13.23
N GLN A 175 23.67 -14.88 -13.55
CA GLN A 175 23.40 -14.19 -14.81
C GLN A 175 23.86 -14.99 -16.03
N GLN A 176 25.04 -15.61 -15.96
CA GLN A 176 25.56 -16.46 -17.02
C GLN A 176 24.68 -17.71 -17.22
N GLU A 177 24.28 -18.38 -16.14
CA GLU A 177 23.37 -19.54 -16.21
C GLU A 177 22.01 -19.16 -16.84
N MET A 178 21.44 -18.01 -16.45
CA MET A 178 20.18 -17.53 -17.04
C MET A 178 20.31 -17.27 -18.55
N LYS A 179 21.45 -16.71 -18.97
CA LYS A 179 21.73 -16.48 -20.39
C LYS A 179 21.83 -17.81 -21.15
N GLU A 180 22.55 -18.79 -20.63
CA GLU A 180 22.67 -20.12 -21.23
C GLU A 180 21.32 -20.82 -21.37
N ARG A 181 20.48 -20.77 -20.33
CA ARG A 181 19.11 -21.32 -20.37
C ARG A 181 18.25 -20.65 -21.43
N LYS A 182 18.37 -19.33 -21.57
CA LYS A 182 17.63 -18.56 -22.59
C LYS A 182 18.08 -18.94 -24.00
N ASP A 183 19.39 -18.98 -24.23
CA ASP A 183 19.98 -19.34 -25.52
C ASP A 183 19.54 -20.75 -25.94
N GLU A 184 19.50 -21.70 -24.99
CA GLU A 184 19.02 -23.06 -25.24
C GLU A 184 17.51 -23.11 -25.54
N GLN A 185 16.69 -22.38 -24.78
CA GLN A 185 15.26 -22.26 -25.08
C GLN A 185 14.99 -21.67 -26.46
N ASP A 186 15.76 -20.65 -26.86
CA ASP A 186 15.63 -20.02 -28.18
C ASP A 186 16.07 -20.97 -29.30
N ARG A 187 17.10 -21.80 -29.08
CA ARG A 187 17.48 -22.88 -30.01
C ARG A 187 16.35 -23.89 -30.17
N ILE A 188 15.79 -24.40 -29.06
CA ILE A 188 14.67 -25.36 -29.09
C ILE A 188 13.47 -24.77 -29.82
N ARG A 189 13.09 -23.52 -29.53
CA ARG A 189 11.98 -22.84 -30.22
C ARG A 189 12.19 -22.75 -31.72
N ARG A 190 13.40 -22.42 -32.19
CA ARG A 190 13.73 -22.37 -33.62
C ARG A 190 13.62 -23.76 -34.28
N MET A 191 14.03 -24.81 -33.60
CA MET A 191 13.91 -26.18 -34.10
C MET A 191 12.46 -26.68 -34.14
N THR A 192 11.61 -26.20 -33.22
CA THR A 192 10.21 -26.62 -33.11
C THR A 192 9.29 -25.85 -34.06
N ASN A 193 9.57 -24.57 -34.33
CA ASN A 193 8.81 -23.72 -35.24
C ASN A 193 9.31 -23.78 -36.70
N GLY A 194 10.42 -24.46 -36.96
CA GLY A 194 11.00 -24.69 -38.29
C GLY A 194 10.54 -26.00 -38.96
N LYS A 195 9.45 -26.61 -38.47
CA LYS A 195 8.76 -27.76 -39.08
C LYS A 195 7.35 -27.39 -39.48
#